data_AF-A0A2G5RDP5-F1
#
_entry.id   AF-A0A2G5RDP5-F1
#
_cell.length_a   1.000
_cell.length_b   1.000
_cell.length_c   1.000
_cell.angle_alpha   90.00
_cell.angle_beta   90.00
_cell.angle_gamma   90.00
#
_symmetry.space_group_name_H-M   'P 1'
#
loop_
_entity.id
_entity.type
_entity.pdbx_description
1 polymer ?
#
loop_
_entity_poly.entity_id
_entity_poly.type
_entity_poly.pdbx_seq_one_letter_code
_entity_poly.pdbx_strand_id
1 'polypeptide(L)'
;MSALWALALTPLPLAGAVLLKRAWDGPSPRRPWLILGGWSLLILAIAASVPLLGPARGPSAMLAVGSTAVLGFVAAGIERRDARRKAPRELAPEPSDRRRVAWRGWLRGFLAGPLAGVAALGCGLAVAICAPGQVQSRMVIGGLIVPFLWAGGMAWTLSDDKILRAFAVLAGVATLTLGAAFLKGAL
;
A
#
# COMPACT_ATOMS: atom_id res chain seq x y z
N MET A 1 -15.84 -10.81 21.60
CA MET A 1 -15.87 -11.97 20.66
C MET A 1 -15.33 -11.64 19.27
N SER A 2 -15.58 -10.45 18.72
CA SER A 2 -15.08 -10.05 17.38
C SER A 2 -13.56 -10.03 17.22
N ALA A 3 -12.81 -9.56 18.22
CA ALA A 3 -11.34 -9.50 18.14
C ALA A 3 -10.67 -10.89 18.00
N LEU A 4 -11.23 -11.92 18.63
CA LEU A 4 -10.70 -13.29 18.57
C LEU A 4 -10.87 -13.91 17.18
N TRP A 5 -11.98 -13.63 16.50
CA TRP A 5 -12.22 -14.09 15.13
C TRP A 5 -11.29 -13.40 14.12
N ALA A 6 -11.01 -12.11 14.33
CA ALA A 6 -10.03 -11.39 13.51
C ALA A 6 -8.62 -12.00 13.68
N LEU A 7 -8.22 -12.32 14.91
CA LEU A 7 -6.95 -13.01 15.18
C LEU A 7 -6.93 -14.43 14.60
N ALA A 8 -8.02 -15.19 14.71
CA ALA A 8 -8.10 -16.54 14.14
C ALA A 8 -7.91 -16.56 12.61
N LEU A 9 -8.30 -15.47 11.92
CA LEU A 9 -8.12 -15.33 10.47
C LEU A 9 -6.73 -14.81 10.06
N THR A 10 -5.95 -14.20 10.96
CA THR A 10 -4.60 -13.66 10.65
C THR A 10 -3.58 -14.65 10.06
N PRO A 11 -3.65 -15.97 10.29
CA PRO A 11 -2.75 -16.91 9.61
C PRO A 11 -2.92 -16.92 8.09
N LEU A 12 -4.12 -16.63 7.56
CA LEU A 12 -4.38 -16.61 6.12
C LEU A 12 -3.56 -15.53 5.37
N PRO A 13 -3.59 -14.24 5.76
CA PRO A 13 -2.78 -13.22 5.11
C PRO A 13 -1.29 -13.44 5.30
N LEU A 14 -0.86 -14.01 6.43
CA LEU A 14 0.54 -14.41 6.64
C LEU A 14 0.97 -15.52 5.67
N ALA A 15 0.16 -16.57 5.53
CA ALA A 15 0.42 -17.64 4.57
C ALA A 15 0.42 -17.13 3.13
N GLY A 16 -0.51 -16.22 2.78
CA GLY A 16 -0.53 -15.55 1.49
C GLY A 16 0.75 -14.75 1.23
N ALA A 17 1.22 -13.99 2.22
CA ALA A 17 2.47 -13.24 2.13
C ALA A 17 3.71 -14.14 1.99
N VAL A 18 3.74 -15.29 2.68
CA VAL A 18 4.83 -16.30 2.55
C VAL A 18 4.86 -16.89 1.14
N LEU A 19 3.70 -17.23 0.57
CA LEU A 19 3.60 -17.76 -0.79
C LEU A 19 4.09 -16.72 -1.82
N LEU A 20 3.69 -15.46 -1.65
CA LEU A 20 4.14 -14.36 -2.48
C LEU A 20 5.66 -14.13 -2.35
N LYS A 21 6.21 -14.14 -1.13
CA LYS A 21 7.66 -14.05 -0.90
C LYS A 21 8.41 -15.17 -1.63
N ARG A 22 7.96 -16.43 -1.48
CA ARG A 22 8.54 -17.59 -2.17
C ARG A 22 8.44 -17.49 -3.69
N ALA A 23 7.40 -16.84 -4.22
CA ALA A 23 7.26 -16.60 -5.66
C ALA A 23 8.30 -15.60 -6.21
N TRP A 24 8.85 -14.76 -5.34
CA TRP A 24 9.84 -13.73 -5.67
C TRP A 24 11.29 -14.13 -5.31
N ASP A 25 11.50 -15.16 -4.48
CA ASP A 25 12.84 -15.62 -4.08
C ASP A 25 13.63 -16.28 -5.24
N GLY A 26 12.98 -16.68 -6.34
CA GLY A 26 13.69 -17.16 -7.53
C GLY A 26 12.79 -17.58 -8.69
N PRO A 27 13.34 -17.69 -9.92
CA PRO A 27 12.60 -18.20 -11.07
C PRO A 27 12.26 -19.68 -10.86
N SER A 28 10.96 -19.98 -10.81
CA SER A 28 10.43 -21.33 -10.66
C SER A 28 9.22 -21.53 -11.57
N PRO A 29 9.02 -22.72 -12.17
CA PRO A 29 7.80 -23.04 -12.90
C PRO A 29 6.52 -22.96 -12.03
N ARG A 30 6.67 -23.00 -10.70
CA ARG A 30 5.55 -22.84 -9.75
C ARG A 30 5.21 -21.38 -9.46
N ARG A 31 6.00 -20.42 -9.93
CA ARG A 31 5.82 -18.99 -9.69
C ARG A 31 4.39 -18.47 -9.97
N PRO A 32 3.76 -18.73 -11.13
CA PRO A 32 2.40 -18.25 -11.37
C PRO A 32 1.40 -18.83 -10.38
N TRP A 33 1.56 -20.11 -10.01
CA TRP A 33 0.71 -20.78 -9.02
C TRP A 33 0.90 -20.24 -7.60
N LEU A 34 2.13 -19.89 -7.22
CA LEU A 34 2.41 -19.26 -5.92
C LEU A 34 1.82 -17.85 -5.84
N ILE A 35 1.87 -17.08 -6.93
CA ILE A 35 1.26 -15.75 -7.01
C ILE A 35 -0.27 -15.88 -6.91
N LEU A 36 -0.86 -16.76 -7.71
CA LEU A 36 -2.31 -16.99 -7.69
C LEU A 36 -2.77 -17.46 -6.30
N GLY A 37 -2.03 -18.42 -5.70
CA GLY A 37 -2.28 -18.94 -4.36
C GLY A 37 -2.20 -17.83 -3.30
N GLY A 38 -1.14 -17.03 -3.32
CA GLY A 38 -0.96 -15.94 -2.37
C GLY A 38 -2.07 -14.88 -2.43
N TRP A 39 -2.45 -14.43 -3.63
CA TRP A 39 -3.57 -13.51 -3.82
C TRP A 39 -4.92 -14.15 -3.45
N SER A 40 -5.13 -15.41 -3.80
CA SER A 40 -6.37 -16.13 -3.46
C SER A 40 -6.54 -16.25 -1.94
N LEU A 41 -5.47 -16.49 -1.17
CA LEU A 41 -5.53 -16.52 0.29
C LEU A 41 -5.87 -15.16 0.90
N LEU A 42 -5.36 -14.07 0.33
CA LEU A 42 -5.71 -12.71 0.77
C LEU A 42 -7.17 -12.39 0.49
N ILE A 43 -7.68 -12.74 -0.69
CA ILE A 43 -9.09 -12.57 -1.05
C ILE A 43 -9.97 -13.43 -0.14
N LEU A 44 -9.58 -14.69 0.08
CA LEU A 44 -10.31 -15.62 0.94
C LEU A 44 -10.37 -15.12 2.39
N ALA A 45 -9.27 -14.57 2.91
CA ALA A 45 -9.22 -13.94 4.22
C ALA A 45 -10.24 -12.80 4.36
N ILE A 46 -10.31 -11.91 3.36
CA ILE A 46 -11.26 -10.80 3.34
C ILE A 46 -12.70 -11.33 3.20
N ALA A 47 -12.94 -12.27 2.30
CA ALA A 47 -14.27 -12.87 2.09
C ALA A 47 -14.77 -13.61 3.33
N ALA A 48 -13.93 -14.41 3.99
CA ALA A 48 -14.26 -15.15 5.21
C ALA A 48 -14.56 -14.22 6.39
N SER A 49 -14.00 -13.01 6.41
CA SER A 49 -14.29 -12.02 7.45
C SER A 49 -15.74 -11.51 7.42
N VAL A 50 -16.41 -11.52 6.26
CA VAL A 50 -17.78 -11.01 6.09
C VAL A 50 -18.81 -11.80 6.91
N PRO A 51 -18.95 -13.14 6.76
CA PRO A 51 -19.92 -13.91 7.54
C PRO A 51 -19.58 -13.97 9.04
N LEU A 52 -18.30 -13.85 9.42
CA LEU A 52 -17.86 -13.99 10.82
C LEU A 52 -17.97 -12.70 11.65
N LEU A 53 -17.73 -11.54 11.02
CA LEU A 53 -17.59 -10.26 11.70
C LEU A 53 -18.55 -9.19 11.18
N GLY A 54 -19.32 -9.51 10.14
CA GLY A 54 -20.26 -8.63 9.47
C GLY A 54 -19.65 -7.92 8.25
N PRO A 55 -20.49 -7.48 7.30
CA PRO A 55 -20.07 -7.02 5.99
C PRO A 55 -19.22 -5.75 5.99
N ALA A 56 -19.41 -4.86 6.97
CA ALA A 56 -18.61 -3.64 7.09
C ALA A 56 -17.40 -3.81 8.03
N ARG A 57 -17.60 -4.47 9.18
CA ARG A 57 -16.59 -4.60 10.23
C ARG A 57 -15.53 -5.66 9.90
N GLY A 58 -15.93 -6.76 9.28
CA GLY A 58 -15.03 -7.87 8.93
C GLY A 58 -13.91 -7.46 7.99
N PRO A 59 -14.21 -6.94 6.79
CA PRO A 59 -13.18 -6.53 5.84
C PRO A 59 -12.26 -5.46 6.43
N SER A 60 -12.82 -4.48 7.15
CA SER A 60 -12.05 -3.42 7.79
C SER A 60 -11.08 -3.95 8.85
N ALA A 61 -11.55 -4.83 9.73
CA ALA A 61 -10.72 -5.46 10.76
C ALA A 61 -9.64 -6.34 10.13
N MET A 62 -9.99 -7.10 9.08
CA MET A 62 -9.05 -7.99 8.40
C MET A 62 -7.96 -7.24 7.65
N LEU A 63 -8.31 -6.12 7.01
CA LEU A 63 -7.33 -5.24 6.37
C LEU A 63 -6.39 -4.62 7.40
N ALA A 64 -6.90 -4.15 8.55
CA ALA A 64 -6.07 -3.54 9.58
C ALA A 64 -5.13 -4.56 10.24
N VAL A 65 -5.68 -5.65 10.80
CA VAL A 65 -4.91 -6.64 11.56
C VAL A 65 -4.04 -7.49 10.62
N GLY A 66 -4.58 -7.91 9.48
CA GLY A 66 -3.85 -8.69 8.48
C GLY A 66 -2.65 -7.91 7.91
N SER A 67 -2.83 -6.63 7.56
CA SER A 67 -1.71 -5.80 7.09
C SER A 67 -0.66 -5.60 8.17
N THR A 68 -1.08 -5.37 9.42
CA THR A 68 -0.15 -5.20 10.56
C THR A 68 0.65 -6.47 10.81
N ALA A 69 0.02 -7.65 10.76
CA ALA A 69 0.69 -8.94 10.92
C ALA A 69 1.70 -9.20 9.78
N VAL A 70 1.30 -8.93 8.53
CA VAL A 70 2.20 -9.06 7.36
C VAL A 70 3.36 -8.08 7.46
N LEU A 71 3.13 -6.84 7.88
CA LEU A 71 4.20 -5.87 8.14
C LEU A 71 5.14 -6.36 9.24
N GLY A 72 4.62 -6.92 10.33
CA GLY A 72 5.43 -7.53 11.39
C GLY A 72 6.27 -8.71 10.86
N PHE A 73 5.70 -9.55 10.00
CA PHE A 73 6.42 -10.64 9.33
C PHE A 73 7.53 -10.12 8.42
N VAL A 74 7.25 -9.09 7.62
CA VAL A 74 8.27 -8.45 6.76
C VAL A 74 9.36 -7.82 7.61
N ALA A 75 9.01 -7.12 8.69
CA ALA A 75 9.95 -6.49 9.61
C ALA A 75 10.84 -7.52 10.32
N ALA A 76 10.28 -8.66 10.73
CA ALA A 76 11.03 -9.77 11.31
C ALA A 76 11.96 -10.45 10.29
N GLY A 77 11.60 -10.40 9.00
CA GLY A 77 12.41 -10.87 7.88
C GLY A 77 13.43 -9.86 7.37
N ILE A 78 13.56 -8.67 7.98
CA ILE A 78 14.65 -7.72 7.67
C ILE A 78 15.94 -8.32 8.22
N GLU A 79 16.63 -9.11 7.40
CA GLU A 79 18.06 -9.31 7.62
C GLU A 79 18.74 -7.94 7.50
N ARG A 80 19.34 -7.48 8.61
CA ARG A 80 20.31 -6.38 8.57
C ARG A 80 21.38 -6.78 7.56
N ARG A 81 21.32 -6.21 6.35
CA ARG A 81 22.34 -6.41 5.32
C ARG A 81 23.68 -6.04 5.95
N ASP A 82 24.51 -7.04 6.19
CA ASP A 82 25.86 -6.84 6.70
C ASP A 82 26.57 -5.92 5.72
N ALA A 83 26.86 -4.69 6.15
CA ALA A 83 27.60 -3.70 5.36
C ALA A 83 29.00 -4.20 4.95
N ARG A 84 29.41 -5.36 5.45
CA ARG A 84 30.71 -6.02 5.23
C ARG A 84 30.68 -7.21 4.27
N ARG A 85 29.54 -7.56 3.66
CA ARG A 85 29.53 -8.62 2.62
C ARG A 85 30.12 -8.04 1.33
N LYS A 86 31.43 -8.24 1.12
CA LYS A 86 32.12 -7.88 -0.12
C LYS A 86 31.44 -8.59 -1.30
N ALA A 87 31.00 -7.81 -2.30
CA ALA A 87 30.51 -8.35 -3.55
C ALA A 87 31.60 -9.20 -4.23
N PRO A 88 31.29 -10.40 -4.74
CA PRO A 88 32.22 -11.17 -5.57
C PRO A 88 32.57 -10.35 -6.81
N ARG A 89 33.87 -10.22 -7.08
CA ARG A 89 34.50 -9.22 -7.97
C ARG A 89 34.20 -9.40 -9.47
N GLU A 90 33.33 -10.34 -9.84
CA GLU A 90 33.11 -10.77 -11.24
C GLU A 90 31.68 -10.65 -11.76
N LEU A 91 30.68 -10.29 -10.93
CA LEU A 91 29.37 -9.94 -11.49
C LEU A 91 29.37 -8.48 -11.93
N ALA A 92 28.98 -8.24 -13.18
CA ALA A 92 28.62 -6.91 -13.65
C ALA A 92 27.68 -6.27 -12.62
N PRO A 93 27.96 -5.04 -12.15
CA PRO A 93 27.20 -4.43 -11.07
C PRO A 93 25.71 -4.53 -11.36
N GLU A 94 24.98 -5.25 -10.52
CA GLU A 94 23.53 -5.20 -10.55
C GLU A 94 23.11 -3.73 -10.38
N PRO A 95 21.99 -3.29 -10.96
CA PRO A 95 21.49 -1.92 -10.79
C PRO A 95 21.38 -1.49 -9.31
N SER A 96 21.32 -2.47 -8.40
CA SER A 96 21.31 -2.35 -6.94
C SER A 96 22.64 -1.87 -6.32
N ASP A 97 23.78 -2.03 -7.02
CA ASP A 97 25.14 -1.60 -6.62
C ASP A 97 25.51 -0.20 -7.13
N ARG A 98 24.62 0.46 -7.88
CA ARG A 98 24.82 1.87 -8.27
C ARG A 98 24.83 2.75 -7.03
N ARG A 99 25.83 3.63 -6.93
CA ARG A 99 26.02 4.61 -5.84
C ARG A 99 24.69 5.28 -5.47
N ARG A 100 24.05 4.81 -4.39
CA ARG A 100 22.81 5.39 -3.88
C ARG A 100 23.12 6.78 -3.36
N VAL A 101 22.64 7.80 -4.06
CA VAL A 101 22.70 9.18 -3.58
C VAL A 101 21.65 9.29 -2.46
N ALA A 102 22.07 9.25 -1.20
CA ALA A 102 21.19 9.28 -0.02
C ALA A 102 20.19 10.45 -0.06
N TRP A 103 20.58 11.59 -0.65
CA TRP A 103 19.72 12.74 -0.91
C TRP A 103 18.52 12.42 -1.82
N ARG A 104 18.69 11.62 -2.87
CA ARG A 104 17.58 11.15 -3.71
C ARG A 104 16.62 10.23 -2.94
N GLY A 105 17.13 9.49 -1.96
CA GLY A 105 16.32 8.67 -1.06
C GLY A 105 15.45 9.53 -0.14
N TRP A 106 16.02 10.57 0.47
CA TRP A 106 15.29 11.56 1.26
C TRP A 106 14.25 12.33 0.43
N LEU A 107 14.64 12.79 -0.77
CA LEU A 107 13.72 13.47 -1.69
C LEU A 107 12.56 12.55 -2.10
N ARG A 108 12.83 11.28 -2.39
CA ARG A 108 11.79 10.28 -2.66
C ARG A 108 10.90 10.05 -1.45
N GLY A 109 11.44 9.97 -0.24
CA GLY A 109 10.65 9.82 0.98
C GLY A 109 9.73 11.01 1.24
N PHE A 110 10.23 12.23 1.03
CA PHE A 110 9.45 13.47 1.23
C PHE A 110 8.39 13.69 0.14
N LEU A 111 8.65 13.25 -1.09
CA LEU A 111 7.61 13.16 -2.13
C LEU A 111 6.61 12.04 -1.83
N ALA A 112 7.09 10.86 -1.44
CA ALA A 112 6.26 9.68 -1.25
C ALA A 112 5.30 9.81 -0.07
N GLY A 113 5.72 10.47 1.02
CA GLY A 113 4.88 10.69 2.19
C GLY A 113 3.99 11.92 2.03
N PRO A 114 4.51 13.13 2.29
CA PRO A 114 3.75 14.38 2.24
C PRO A 114 2.94 14.60 0.95
N LEU A 115 3.55 14.49 -0.23
CA LEU A 115 2.86 14.83 -1.48
C LEU A 115 1.74 13.82 -1.80
N ALA A 116 1.98 12.53 -1.60
CA ALA A 116 0.93 11.52 -1.73
C ALA A 116 -0.20 11.74 -0.71
N GLY A 117 0.14 12.22 0.49
CA GLY A 117 -0.83 12.57 1.53
C GLY A 117 -1.73 13.73 1.11
N VAL A 118 -1.15 14.81 0.57
CA VAL A 118 -1.91 15.95 0.06
C VAL A 118 -2.81 15.53 -1.11
N ALA A 119 -2.31 14.74 -2.05
CA ALA A 119 -3.11 14.22 -3.16
C ALA A 119 -4.26 13.34 -2.67
N ALA A 120 -4.02 12.47 -1.69
CA ALA A 120 -5.04 11.61 -1.10
C ALA A 120 -6.11 12.41 -0.34
N LEU A 121 -5.70 13.43 0.43
CA LEU A 121 -6.60 14.35 1.11
C LEU A 121 -7.45 15.14 0.12
N GLY A 122 -6.85 15.63 -0.97
CA GLY A 122 -7.56 16.29 -2.05
C GLY A 122 -8.64 15.40 -2.65
N CYS A 123 -8.33 14.13 -2.95
CA CYS A 123 -9.31 13.15 -3.41
C CYS A 123 -10.43 12.93 -2.39
N GLY A 124 -10.10 12.74 -1.11
CA GLY A 124 -11.10 12.55 -0.04
C GLY A 124 -12.04 13.75 0.10
N LEU A 125 -11.50 14.96 0.03
CA LEU A 125 -12.25 16.21 0.06
C LEU A 125 -13.15 16.36 -1.17
N ALA A 126 -12.62 16.09 -2.37
CA ALA A 126 -13.39 16.11 -3.60
C ALA A 126 -14.55 15.11 -3.56
N VAL A 127 -14.36 13.92 -2.98
CA VAL A 127 -15.47 12.97 -2.76
C VAL A 127 -16.47 13.51 -1.76
N ALA A 128 -16.01 14.07 -0.63
CA ALA A 128 -16.89 14.59 0.40
C ALA A 128 -17.78 15.75 -0.10
N ILE A 129 -17.25 16.62 -0.97
CA ILE A 129 -17.93 17.82 -1.48
C ILE A 129 -18.68 17.53 -2.79
N CYS A 130 -18.03 16.83 -3.72
CA CYS A 130 -18.51 16.76 -5.10
C CYS A 130 -19.37 15.54 -5.40
N ALA A 131 -19.21 14.42 -4.67
CA ALA A 131 -19.95 13.20 -4.95
C ALA A 131 -21.48 13.40 -4.76
N PRO A 132 -22.32 12.65 -5.49
CA PRO A 132 -23.77 12.61 -5.25
C PRO A 132 -24.11 11.76 -4.02
N GLY A 133 -25.20 12.08 -3.29
CA GLY A 133 -25.71 11.25 -2.18
C GLY A 133 -26.00 12.01 -0.87
N GLN A 134 -26.16 11.30 0.25
CA GLN A 134 -26.30 11.92 1.58
C GLN A 134 -24.96 12.49 2.05
N VAL A 135 -24.99 13.61 2.78
CA VAL A 135 -23.77 14.29 3.28
C VAL A 135 -22.96 13.35 4.18
N GLN A 136 -23.64 12.64 5.09
CA GLN A 136 -23.01 11.70 6.01
C GLN A 136 -22.24 10.59 5.28
N SER A 137 -22.84 9.97 4.27
CA SER A 137 -22.19 8.89 3.50
C SER A 137 -20.96 9.39 2.75
N ARG A 138 -21.03 10.58 2.14
CA ARG A 138 -19.94 11.17 1.37
C ARG A 138 -18.75 11.55 2.25
N MET A 139 -19.01 12.09 3.44
CA MET A 139 -17.96 12.38 4.42
C MET A 139 -17.25 11.10 4.90
N VAL A 140 -18.02 10.03 5.19
CA VAL A 140 -17.45 8.74 5.60
C VAL A 140 -16.61 8.13 4.49
N ILE A 141 -17.14 8.08 3.26
CA ILE A 141 -16.40 7.52 2.11
C ILE A 141 -15.16 8.36 1.81
N GLY A 142 -15.29 9.69 1.82
CA GLY A 142 -14.17 10.62 1.61
C GLY A 142 -13.05 10.37 2.61
N GLY A 143 -13.36 10.25 3.90
CA GLY A 143 -12.37 9.93 4.94
C GLY A 143 -11.75 8.53 4.79
N LEU A 144 -12.55 7.52 4.42
CA LEU A 144 -12.06 6.15 4.29
C LEU A 144 -11.13 5.94 3.09
N ILE A 145 -11.30 6.69 2.00
CA ILE A 145 -10.46 6.58 0.80
C ILE A 145 -9.04 7.12 1.01
N VAL A 146 -8.87 8.16 1.84
CA VAL A 146 -7.58 8.84 2.07
C VAL A 146 -6.45 7.88 2.46
N PRO A 147 -6.55 7.03 3.51
CA PRO A 147 -5.44 6.16 3.91
C PRO A 147 -5.02 5.16 2.82
N PHE A 148 -5.97 4.65 2.02
CA PHE A 148 -5.65 3.73 0.93
C PHE A 148 -4.93 4.43 -0.22
N LEU A 149 -5.42 5.61 -0.63
CA LEU A 149 -4.74 6.41 -1.67
C LEU A 149 -3.37 6.88 -1.20
N TRP A 150 -3.24 7.22 0.07
CA TRP A 150 -1.97 7.67 0.64
C TRP A 150 -0.95 6.53 0.66
N ALA A 151 -1.32 5.37 1.21
CA ALA A 151 -0.47 4.19 1.25
C ALA A 151 -0.12 3.68 -0.17
N GLY A 152 -1.10 3.65 -1.07
CA GLY A 152 -0.90 3.29 -2.48
C GLY A 152 0.03 4.27 -3.20
N GLY A 153 -0.16 5.57 -2.98
CA GLY A 153 0.70 6.63 -3.51
C GLY A 153 2.14 6.49 -2.99
N MET A 154 2.32 6.19 -1.71
CA MET A 154 3.64 5.94 -1.12
C MET A 154 4.32 4.71 -1.73
N ALA A 155 3.61 3.58 -1.85
CA ALA A 155 4.14 2.37 -2.45
C ALA A 155 4.50 2.56 -3.94
N TRP A 156 3.65 3.27 -4.69
CA TRP A 156 3.88 3.56 -6.10
C TRP A 156 5.08 4.49 -6.33
N THR A 157 5.16 5.59 -5.58
CA THR A 157 6.27 6.55 -5.70
C THR A 157 7.63 5.94 -5.33
N LEU A 158 7.65 5.02 -4.37
CA LEU A 158 8.87 4.28 -4.00
C LEU A 158 9.26 3.22 -5.04
N SER A 159 8.29 2.67 -5.77
CA SER A 159 8.50 1.69 -6.84
C SER A 159 8.83 2.33 -8.19
N ASP A 160 8.62 3.64 -8.35
CA ASP A 160 8.87 4.36 -9.61
C ASP A 160 10.33 4.78 -9.76
N ASP A 161 10.95 4.41 -10.88
CA ASP A 161 12.30 4.82 -11.24
C ASP A 161 12.38 6.33 -11.54
N LYS A 162 11.27 6.94 -11.98
CA LYS A 162 11.19 8.33 -12.43
C LYS A 162 10.43 9.21 -11.43
N ILE A 163 11.17 9.83 -10.51
CA ILE A 163 10.63 10.76 -9.48
C ILE A 163 9.79 11.89 -10.09
N LEU A 164 10.20 12.43 -11.24
CA LEU A 164 9.47 13.51 -11.92
C LEU A 164 8.07 13.10 -12.38
N ARG A 165 7.88 11.83 -12.78
CA ARG A 165 6.56 11.31 -13.17
C ARG A 165 5.66 11.21 -11.95
N ALA A 166 6.18 10.59 -10.88
CA ALA A 166 5.51 10.51 -9.59
C ALA A 166 5.09 11.90 -9.08
N PHE A 167 6.00 12.87 -9.14
CA PHE A 167 5.71 14.26 -8.78
C PHE A 167 4.58 14.86 -9.62
N ALA A 168 4.70 14.82 -10.94
CA ALA A 168 3.74 15.45 -11.85
C ALA A 168 2.33 14.88 -11.67
N VAL A 169 2.22 13.56 -11.50
CA VAL A 169 0.92 12.91 -11.27
C VAL A 169 0.34 13.31 -9.93
N LEU A 170 1.11 13.21 -8.84
CA LEU A 170 0.60 13.53 -7.50
C LEU A 170 0.26 15.02 -7.36
N ALA A 171 1.10 15.91 -7.89
CA ALA A 171 0.82 17.34 -7.93
C ALA A 171 -0.44 17.62 -8.76
N GLY A 172 -0.56 17.02 -9.95
CA GLY A 172 -1.74 17.17 -10.79
C GLY A 172 -3.02 16.70 -10.11
N VAL A 173 -3.00 15.52 -9.46
CA VAL A 173 -4.14 15.00 -8.70
C VAL A 173 -4.49 15.94 -7.55
N ALA A 174 -3.50 16.41 -6.78
CA ALA A 174 -3.73 17.35 -5.69
C ALA A 174 -4.38 18.66 -6.19
N THR A 175 -3.83 19.26 -7.24
CA THR A 175 -4.35 20.52 -7.80
C THR A 175 -5.76 20.36 -8.36
N LEU A 176 -6.03 19.29 -9.12
CA LEU A 176 -7.35 19.06 -9.71
C LEU A 176 -8.42 18.77 -8.65
N THR A 177 -8.08 17.94 -7.65
CA THR A 177 -9.07 17.52 -6.64
C THR A 177 -9.34 18.63 -5.62
N LEU A 178 -8.31 19.34 -5.15
CA LEU A 178 -8.49 20.53 -4.33
C LEU A 178 -9.20 21.64 -5.12
N GLY A 179 -8.80 21.88 -6.37
CA GLY A 179 -9.45 22.87 -7.23
C GLY A 179 -10.93 22.59 -7.41
N ALA A 180 -11.31 21.35 -7.73
CA ALA A 180 -12.71 20.95 -7.87
C ALA A 180 -13.51 21.11 -6.56
N ALA A 181 -12.90 20.75 -5.42
CA ALA A 181 -13.48 20.94 -4.10
C ALA A 181 -13.74 22.42 -3.77
N PHE A 182 -12.77 23.30 -4.02
CA PHE A 182 -12.91 24.74 -3.78
C PHE A 182 -13.90 25.41 -4.74
N LEU A 183 -13.87 25.07 -6.03
CA LEU A 183 -14.80 25.61 -7.03
C LEU A 183 -16.26 25.28 -6.68
N LYS A 184 -16.52 24.04 -6.25
CA LYS A 184 -17.89 23.64 -5.87
C LYS A 184 -18.29 24.13 -4.50
N GLY A 185 -17.35 24.29 -3.56
CA GLY A 185 -17.64 24.88 -2.24
C GLY A 185 -17.88 26.39 -2.27
N ALA A 186 -17.49 27.07 -3.35
CA ALA A 186 -17.71 28.51 -3.55
C ALA A 186 -19.01 28.85 -4.31
N LEU A 187 -19.70 27.85 -4.87
CA LEU A 187 -21.00 27.95 -5.54
C LEU A 187 -22.14 27.60 -4.57
#